data_AF-A0A8T7BMJ4-F1
#
_entry.id   AF-A0A8T7BMJ4-F1
#
_cell.length_a   1.000
_cell.length_b   1.000
_cell.length_c   1.000
_cell.angle_alpha   90.00
_cell.angle_beta   90.00
_cell.angle_gamma   90.00
#
_symmetry.space_group_name_H-M   'P 1'
#
loop_
_entity.id
_entity.type
_entity.pdbx_description
1 polymer ?
#
loop_
_entity_poly.entity_id
_entity_poly.type
_entity_poly.pdbx_seq_one_letter_code
_entity_poly.pdbx_strand_id
1 'polypeptide(L)'
;MFNLKVLEQDFKSTAIALTQFKQVLKNGDEVLNTQFDKGMTISRLLSERAHLVDQILLNAWKVNIKSDVLSLVAVGGYGRSELYPGSDIDLMIIQPFRIKTDIQSEIESFIRFLWDIGLEVGHSVRTVKDCIREAKSDITVVTNIMESRLLVGREDLYSSMKIKTGPNKIWKTRKFFESKHAEQIKRHQRFNDTDHNLEPNIKEGPGGLRDIQMIYWVAMRNFSVEKLEDLVAHNFLTQE
;
A
#
# COMPACT_ATOMS: atom_id res chain seq x y z
N MET A 1 11.70 6.83 -14.76
CA MET A 1 13.15 6.63 -14.53
C MET A 1 13.59 5.25 -15.00
N PHE A 2 12.78 4.23 -14.74
CA PHE A 2 13.01 2.88 -15.22
C PHE A 2 12.35 2.65 -16.58
N ASN A 3 13.05 1.98 -17.51
CA ASN A 3 12.47 1.62 -18.79
C ASN A 3 11.73 0.27 -18.66
N LEU A 4 10.41 0.32 -18.74
CA LEU A 4 9.55 -0.87 -18.62
C LEU A 4 9.88 -1.97 -19.63
N LYS A 5 10.27 -1.62 -20.86
CA LYS A 5 10.65 -2.62 -21.87
C LYS A 5 11.96 -3.32 -21.51
N VAL A 6 12.88 -2.61 -20.85
CA VAL A 6 14.15 -3.16 -20.37
C VAL A 6 13.90 -4.05 -19.16
N LEU A 7 13.13 -3.58 -18.18
CA LEU A 7 12.74 -4.40 -17.03
C LEU A 7 11.99 -5.67 -17.46
N GLU A 8 11.05 -5.57 -18.41
CA GLU A 8 10.37 -6.75 -18.95
C GLU A 8 11.33 -7.69 -19.70
N GLN A 9 12.34 -7.17 -20.40
CA GLN A 9 13.39 -7.99 -21.01
C GLN A 9 14.25 -8.68 -19.95
N ASP A 10 14.55 -8.00 -18.85
CA ASP A 10 15.21 -8.53 -17.67
C ASP A 10 14.37 -9.61 -16.96
N PHE A 11 13.14 -9.88 -17.38
CA PHE A 11 12.32 -10.98 -16.85
C PHE A 11 11.86 -11.98 -17.92
N LYS A 12 12.36 -11.90 -19.17
CA LYS A 12 11.92 -12.74 -20.30
C LYS A 12 12.58 -14.13 -20.41
N SER A 13 13.51 -14.49 -19.53
CA SER A 13 14.15 -15.82 -19.53
C SER A 13 13.28 -16.87 -18.85
N THR A 14 13.01 -18.00 -19.49
CA THR A 14 12.17 -19.10 -18.95
C THR A 14 12.78 -19.78 -17.72
N ALA A 15 14.03 -19.48 -17.39
CA ALA A 15 14.66 -19.78 -16.11
C ALA A 15 14.98 -18.45 -15.41
N ILE A 16 13.94 -17.75 -14.91
CA ILE A 16 14.18 -16.57 -14.08
C ILE A 16 14.74 -17.06 -12.76
N ALA A 17 16.06 -17.02 -12.64
CA ALA A 17 16.74 -17.31 -11.39
C ALA A 17 16.37 -16.22 -10.39
N LEU A 18 16.12 -16.62 -9.13
CA LEU A 18 16.00 -15.72 -7.97
C LEU A 18 17.03 -14.57 -8.00
N THR A 19 18.24 -14.86 -8.47
CA THR A 19 19.35 -13.92 -8.68
C THR A 19 18.99 -12.72 -9.55
N GLN A 20 18.19 -12.90 -10.59
CA GLN A 20 17.82 -11.83 -11.51
C GLN A 20 16.91 -10.80 -10.84
N PHE A 21 15.91 -11.26 -10.07
CA PHE A 21 15.07 -10.37 -9.27
C PHE A 21 15.89 -9.59 -8.23
N LYS A 22 16.82 -10.25 -7.54
CA LYS A 22 17.75 -9.60 -6.60
C LYS A 22 18.58 -8.52 -7.30
N GLN A 23 19.09 -8.81 -8.49
CA GLN A 23 19.92 -7.88 -9.24
C GLN A 23 19.12 -6.67 -9.70
N VAL A 24 17.89 -6.86 -10.18
CA VAL A 24 17.00 -5.75 -10.57
C VAL A 24 16.69 -4.86 -9.38
N LEU A 25 16.37 -5.44 -8.20
CA LEU A 25 16.12 -4.68 -6.98
C LEU A 25 17.35 -3.84 -6.59
N LYS A 26 18.53 -4.47 -6.54
CA LYS A 26 19.79 -3.81 -6.21
C LYS A 26 20.14 -2.67 -7.18
N ASN A 27 20.09 -2.95 -8.49
CA ASN A 27 20.37 -1.93 -9.52
C ASN A 27 19.37 -0.77 -9.45
N GLY A 28 18.11 -1.07 -9.17
CA GLY A 28 17.08 -0.06 -9.02
C GLY A 28 17.32 0.87 -7.82
N ASP A 29 17.74 0.30 -6.69
CA ASP A 29 18.16 1.08 -5.51
C ASP A 29 19.38 1.98 -5.80
N GLU A 30 20.39 1.47 -6.52
CA GLU A 30 21.56 2.26 -6.94
C GLU A 30 21.17 3.43 -7.84
N VAL A 31 20.23 3.21 -8.78
CA VAL A 31 19.67 4.27 -9.63
C VAL A 31 18.93 5.31 -8.80
N LEU A 32 18.08 4.91 -7.86
CA LEU A 32 17.34 5.84 -7.00
C LEU A 32 18.28 6.67 -6.13
N ASN A 33 19.31 6.06 -5.54
CA ASN A 33 20.32 6.77 -4.75
C ASN A 33 21.06 7.81 -5.61
N THR A 34 21.46 7.44 -6.82
CA THR A 34 22.11 8.38 -7.76
C THR A 34 21.21 9.57 -8.10
N GLN A 35 19.89 9.35 -8.20
CA GLN A 35 18.94 10.42 -8.52
C GLN A 35 18.62 11.29 -7.31
N PHE A 36 18.65 10.73 -6.11
CA PHE A 36 18.63 11.47 -4.85
C PHE A 36 19.83 12.43 -4.77
N ASP A 37 21.04 11.94 -5.04
CA ASP A 37 22.26 12.77 -5.04
C ASP A 37 22.22 13.90 -6.10
N LYS A 38 21.46 13.70 -7.17
CA LYS A 38 21.21 14.70 -8.23
C LYS A 38 20.10 15.69 -7.89
N GLY A 39 19.49 15.60 -6.71
CA GLY A 39 18.46 16.53 -6.25
C GLY A 39 17.05 16.27 -6.81
N MET A 40 16.74 15.03 -7.21
CA MET A 40 15.36 14.68 -7.56
C MET A 40 14.41 14.89 -6.38
N THR A 41 13.20 15.35 -6.65
CA THR A 41 12.19 15.56 -5.60
C THR A 41 11.86 14.26 -4.88
N ILE A 42 11.71 14.33 -3.55
CA ILE A 42 11.43 13.15 -2.71
C ILE A 42 10.14 12.46 -3.14
N SER A 43 9.07 13.20 -3.40
CA SER A 43 7.80 12.63 -3.89
C SER A 43 7.98 11.80 -5.17
N ARG A 44 8.84 12.25 -6.09
CA ARG A 44 9.14 11.49 -7.30
C ARG A 44 9.95 10.23 -7.02
N LEU A 45 10.94 10.31 -6.13
CA LEU A 45 11.76 9.16 -5.73
C LEU A 45 10.90 8.07 -5.08
N LEU A 46 10.00 8.43 -4.15
CA LEU A 46 9.09 7.48 -3.50
C LEU A 46 8.17 6.78 -4.53
N SER A 47 7.62 7.57 -5.45
CA SER A 47 6.75 7.06 -6.52
C SER A 47 7.49 6.12 -7.48
N GLU A 48 8.72 6.47 -7.88
CA GLU A 48 9.55 5.63 -8.75
C GLU A 48 10.04 4.36 -8.04
N ARG A 49 10.32 4.42 -6.73
CA ARG A 49 10.63 3.24 -5.91
C ARG A 49 9.42 2.30 -5.87
N ALA A 50 8.23 2.84 -5.57
CA ALA A 50 7.00 2.05 -5.59
C ALA A 50 6.76 1.42 -6.97
N HIS A 51 6.99 2.17 -8.05
CA HIS A 51 6.85 1.66 -9.41
C HIS A 51 7.84 0.55 -9.78
N LEU A 52 9.11 0.66 -9.36
CA LEU A 52 10.09 -0.42 -9.51
C LEU A 52 9.61 -1.69 -8.80
N VAL A 53 9.16 -1.56 -7.56
CA VAL A 53 8.66 -2.71 -6.78
C VAL A 53 7.38 -3.28 -7.37
N ASP A 54 6.48 -2.46 -7.92
CA ASP A 54 5.32 -2.94 -8.67
C ASP A 54 5.76 -3.87 -9.82
N GLN A 55 6.75 -3.48 -10.61
CA GLN A 55 7.24 -4.31 -11.72
C GLN A 55 7.82 -5.64 -11.23
N ILE A 56 8.57 -5.62 -10.12
CA ILE A 56 9.09 -6.83 -9.50
C ILE A 56 7.95 -7.74 -9.05
N LEU A 57 6.94 -7.20 -8.35
CA LEU A 57 5.78 -7.96 -7.90
C LEU A 57 4.96 -8.53 -9.05
N LEU A 58 4.73 -7.76 -10.12
CA LEU A 58 3.99 -8.21 -11.30
C LEU A 58 4.69 -9.38 -11.98
N ASN A 59 6.02 -9.35 -12.09
CA ASN A 59 6.77 -10.45 -12.69
C ASN A 59 6.87 -11.65 -11.73
N ALA A 60 7.08 -11.44 -10.44
CA ALA A 60 7.05 -12.49 -9.44
C ALA A 60 5.68 -13.19 -9.37
N TRP A 61 4.59 -12.42 -9.48
CA TRP A 61 3.23 -12.94 -9.51
C TRP A 61 3.00 -13.86 -10.72
N LYS A 62 3.41 -13.46 -11.92
CA LYS A 62 3.30 -14.30 -13.14
C LYS A 62 4.05 -15.63 -13.01
N VAL A 63 5.20 -15.62 -12.33
CA VAL A 63 6.02 -16.84 -12.13
C VAL A 63 5.36 -17.79 -11.14
N ASN A 64 4.86 -17.27 -10.01
CA ASN A 64 4.44 -18.09 -8.88
C ASN A 64 2.93 -18.38 -8.83
N ILE A 65 2.09 -17.49 -9.36
CA ILE A 65 0.63 -17.63 -9.36
C ILE A 65 0.15 -18.04 -10.75
N LYS A 66 -0.47 -19.21 -10.84
CA LYS A 66 -1.11 -19.75 -12.06
C LYS A 66 -2.61 -19.53 -12.05
N SER A 67 -3.21 -19.42 -10.87
CA SER A 67 -4.61 -19.11 -10.72
C SER A 67 -4.94 -17.69 -11.18
N ASP A 68 -6.00 -17.55 -11.98
CA ASP A 68 -6.53 -16.27 -12.45
C ASP A 68 -7.66 -15.72 -11.55
N VAL A 69 -7.95 -16.40 -10.44
CA VAL A 69 -9.08 -16.06 -9.56
C VAL A 69 -8.72 -15.14 -8.40
N LEU A 70 -7.45 -14.77 -8.26
CA LEU A 70 -6.92 -13.93 -7.19
C LEU A 70 -6.78 -12.46 -7.61
N SER A 71 -6.63 -11.58 -6.63
CA SER A 71 -6.18 -10.19 -6.83
C SER A 71 -5.04 -9.86 -5.88
N LEU A 72 -3.97 -9.28 -6.40
CA LEU A 72 -2.88 -8.73 -5.61
C LEU A 72 -3.08 -7.22 -5.45
N VAL A 73 -3.13 -6.76 -4.21
CA VAL A 73 -3.44 -5.37 -3.86
C VAL A 73 -2.34 -4.82 -2.96
N ALA A 74 -1.76 -3.69 -3.34
CA ALA A 74 -0.90 -2.91 -2.45
C ALA A 74 -1.77 -2.11 -1.47
N VAL A 75 -1.35 -2.01 -0.21
CA VAL A 75 -2.13 -1.32 0.84
C VAL A 75 -1.24 -0.36 1.65
N GLY A 76 -1.84 0.52 2.45
CA GLY A 76 -1.11 1.43 3.33
C GLY A 76 -0.22 2.43 2.58
N GLY A 77 0.99 2.67 3.08
CA GLY A 77 1.97 3.56 2.44
C GLY A 77 2.34 3.12 1.04
N TYR A 78 2.54 1.81 0.86
CA TYR A 78 2.86 1.23 -0.44
C TYR A 78 1.70 1.35 -1.44
N GLY A 79 0.46 1.18 -0.96
CA GLY A 79 -0.75 1.38 -1.75
C GLY A 79 -0.90 2.80 -2.29
N ARG A 80 -0.48 3.82 -1.52
CA ARG A 80 -0.40 5.23 -1.95
C ARG A 80 0.78 5.56 -2.88
N SER A 81 1.60 4.57 -3.24
CA SER A 81 2.86 4.77 -3.97
C SER A 81 3.87 5.66 -3.24
N GLU A 82 3.86 5.63 -1.90
CA GLU A 82 4.80 6.35 -1.03
C GLU A 82 5.76 5.37 -0.35
N LEU A 83 6.67 4.76 -1.12
CA LEU A 83 7.60 3.76 -0.60
C LEU A 83 8.92 4.41 -0.18
N TYR A 84 9.16 4.50 1.13
CA TYR A 84 10.42 5.03 1.67
C TYR A 84 11.54 3.97 1.67
N PRO A 85 12.82 4.38 1.64
CA PRO A 85 13.93 3.46 1.86
C PRO A 85 13.77 2.70 3.19
N GLY A 86 13.99 1.38 3.15
CA GLY A 86 13.84 0.51 4.33
C GLY A 86 12.41 0.34 4.85
N SER A 87 11.38 0.76 4.09
CA SER A 87 9.99 0.42 4.43
C SER A 87 9.60 -0.95 3.92
N ASP A 88 8.88 -1.68 4.76
CA ASP A 88 8.13 -2.87 4.35
C ASP A 88 7.15 -2.54 3.21
N ILE A 89 6.86 -3.55 2.39
CA ILE A 89 5.71 -3.51 1.49
C ILE A 89 4.54 -4.28 2.09
N ASP A 90 3.37 -3.64 2.15
CA ASP A 90 2.14 -4.26 2.61
C ASP A 90 1.28 -4.72 1.45
N LEU A 91 0.97 -6.02 1.42
CA LEU A 91 0.19 -6.68 0.39
C LEU A 91 -1.09 -7.30 0.96
N MET A 92 -2.16 -7.24 0.17
CA MET A 92 -3.39 -7.97 0.42
C MET A 92 -3.71 -8.82 -0.81
N ILE A 93 -3.81 -10.13 -0.61
CA ILE A 93 -4.28 -11.06 -1.62
C ILE A 93 -5.76 -11.31 -1.39
N ILE A 94 -6.59 -10.92 -2.35
CA ILE A 94 -8.04 -11.16 -2.30
C ILE A 94 -8.35 -12.45 -3.04
N GLN A 95 -9.05 -13.35 -2.35
CA GLN A 95 -9.49 -14.63 -2.90
C GLN A 95 -11.01 -14.78 -2.92
N PRO A 96 -11.56 -15.62 -3.82
CA PRO A 96 -12.98 -15.97 -3.80
C PRO A 96 -13.36 -16.69 -2.50
N PHE A 97 -14.63 -16.57 -2.10
CA PHE A 97 -15.12 -17.26 -0.90
C PHE A 97 -15.12 -18.80 -1.05
N ARG A 98 -15.28 -19.30 -2.27
CA ARG A 98 -15.20 -20.73 -2.57
C ARG A 98 -14.02 -20.97 -3.48
N ILE A 99 -13.07 -21.72 -2.96
CA ILE A 99 -11.86 -22.12 -3.68
C ILE A 99 -12.06 -23.56 -4.14
N LYS A 100 -11.86 -23.81 -5.44
CA LYS A 100 -11.99 -25.15 -6.04
C LYS A 100 -10.64 -25.82 -6.32
N THR A 101 -9.56 -25.05 -6.29
CA THR A 101 -8.19 -25.43 -6.62
C THR A 101 -7.28 -25.16 -5.43
N ASP A 102 -6.16 -25.84 -5.29
CA ASP A 102 -5.21 -25.54 -4.21
C ASP A 102 -4.42 -24.25 -4.52
N ILE A 103 -5.02 -23.11 -4.17
CA ILE A 103 -4.41 -21.78 -4.35
C ILE A 103 -3.44 -21.46 -3.20
N GLN A 104 -3.57 -22.15 -2.07
CA GLN A 104 -2.80 -21.87 -0.86
C GLN A 104 -1.30 -22.10 -1.10
N SER A 105 -0.95 -23.20 -1.77
CA SER A 105 0.44 -23.51 -2.12
C SER A 105 1.04 -22.49 -3.10
N GLU A 106 0.25 -21.98 -4.06
CA GLU A 106 0.68 -20.91 -4.96
C GLU A 106 0.99 -19.61 -4.17
N ILE A 107 0.11 -19.22 -3.25
CA ILE A 107 0.30 -18.03 -2.42
C ILE A 107 1.53 -18.18 -1.52
N GLU A 108 1.69 -19.32 -0.85
CA GLU A 108 2.85 -19.58 0.01
C GLU A 108 4.17 -19.54 -0.77
N SER A 109 4.20 -20.14 -1.98
CA SER A 109 5.34 -20.05 -2.88
C SER A 109 5.63 -18.61 -3.28
N PHE A 110 4.62 -17.84 -3.63
CA PHE A 110 4.77 -16.43 -4.00
C PHE A 110 5.33 -15.60 -2.85
N ILE A 111 4.78 -15.71 -1.64
CA ILE A 111 5.26 -14.95 -0.48
C ILE A 111 6.69 -15.34 -0.12
N ARG A 112 6.99 -16.65 -0.09
CA ARG A 112 8.35 -17.13 0.14
C ARG A 112 9.33 -16.58 -0.90
N PHE A 113 8.92 -16.57 -2.17
CA PHE A 113 9.72 -16.01 -3.25
C PHE A 113 10.03 -14.53 -3.02
N LEU A 114 9.07 -13.73 -2.56
CA LEU A 114 9.29 -12.31 -2.25
C LEU A 114 10.33 -12.10 -1.14
N TRP A 115 10.28 -12.90 -0.07
CA TRP A 115 11.30 -12.87 0.96
C TRP A 115 12.66 -13.33 0.44
N ASP A 116 12.68 -14.39 -0.37
CA ASP A 116 13.91 -14.94 -0.92
C ASP A 116 14.62 -13.92 -1.83
N ILE A 117 13.90 -13.03 -2.52
CA ILE A 117 14.49 -11.93 -3.32
C ILE A 117 14.90 -10.71 -2.49
N GLY A 118 14.62 -10.71 -1.18
CA GLY A 118 15.04 -9.66 -0.24
C GLY A 118 14.02 -8.55 0.00
N LEU A 119 12.74 -8.75 -0.36
CA LEU A 119 11.68 -7.81 0.03
C LEU A 119 11.17 -8.14 1.44
N GLU A 120 11.02 -7.12 2.27
CA GLU A 120 10.31 -7.22 3.54
C GLU A 120 8.81 -7.03 3.28
N VAL A 121 8.03 -8.10 3.48
CA VAL A 121 6.62 -8.15 3.06
C VAL A 121 5.70 -8.42 4.23
N GLY A 122 4.90 -7.41 4.60
CA GLY A 122 3.67 -7.61 5.35
C GLY A 122 2.58 -8.11 4.39
N HIS A 123 1.85 -9.18 4.74
CA HIS A 123 0.78 -9.67 3.86
C HIS A 123 -0.45 -10.17 4.61
N SER A 124 -1.58 -10.18 3.91
CA SER A 124 -2.78 -10.89 4.35
C SER A 124 -3.51 -11.54 3.17
N VAL A 125 -4.15 -12.67 3.43
CA VAL A 125 -5.01 -13.36 2.46
C VAL A 125 -6.44 -13.28 2.96
N ARG A 126 -7.34 -12.68 2.18
CA ARG A 126 -8.70 -12.36 2.64
C ARG A 126 -9.73 -12.62 1.55
N THR A 127 -10.91 -13.07 1.93
CA THR A 127 -12.09 -12.91 1.08
C THR A 127 -12.64 -11.49 1.24
N VAL A 128 -13.48 -11.04 0.30
CA VAL A 128 -14.22 -9.77 0.45
C VAL A 128 -15.04 -9.76 1.75
N LYS A 129 -15.55 -10.92 2.19
CA LYS A 129 -16.28 -11.02 3.47
C LYS A 129 -15.38 -10.80 4.67
N ASP A 130 -14.15 -11.32 4.65
CA ASP A 130 -13.17 -11.08 5.70
C ASP A 130 -12.79 -9.61 5.76
N CYS A 131 -12.54 -8.97 4.61
CA CYS A 131 -12.27 -7.52 4.56
C CYS A 131 -13.40 -6.72 5.22
N ILE A 132 -14.66 -7.05 4.95
CA ILE A 132 -15.81 -6.37 5.59
C ILE A 132 -15.84 -6.64 7.09
N ARG A 133 -15.62 -7.88 7.53
CA ARG A 133 -15.65 -8.25 8.95
C ARG A 133 -14.59 -7.48 9.73
N GLU A 134 -13.34 -7.57 9.30
CA GLU A 134 -12.20 -6.93 9.96
C GLU A 134 -12.31 -5.40 9.90
N ALA A 135 -12.74 -4.85 8.75
CA ALA A 135 -12.93 -3.41 8.62
C ALA A 135 -14.10 -2.89 9.47
N LYS A 136 -15.09 -3.71 9.84
CA LYS A 136 -16.16 -3.26 10.77
C LYS A 136 -15.66 -3.15 12.20
N SER A 137 -14.77 -4.04 12.62
CA SER A 137 -14.25 -4.08 13.98
C SER A 137 -13.09 -3.11 14.21
N ASP A 138 -12.30 -2.81 13.18
CA ASP A 138 -11.07 -2.05 13.32
C ASP A 138 -10.97 -0.92 12.28
N ILE A 139 -10.87 0.31 12.77
CA ILE A 139 -10.73 1.51 11.94
C ILE A 139 -9.39 1.54 11.19
N THR A 140 -8.34 0.90 11.72
CA THR A 140 -7.03 0.84 11.06
C THR A 140 -7.09 0.01 9.78
N VAL A 141 -7.89 -1.06 9.77
CA VAL A 141 -8.16 -1.88 8.58
C VAL A 141 -8.91 -1.07 7.53
N VAL A 142 -9.85 -0.22 7.95
CA VAL A 142 -10.58 0.68 7.04
C VAL A 142 -9.63 1.67 6.37
N THR A 143 -8.76 2.33 7.14
CA THR A 143 -7.76 3.25 6.58
C THR A 143 -6.82 2.53 5.63
N ASN A 144 -6.36 1.33 5.99
CA ASN A 144 -5.46 0.54 5.15
C ASN A 144 -6.11 0.18 3.79
N ILE A 145 -7.40 -0.19 3.81
CA ILE A 145 -8.19 -0.46 2.60
C ILE A 145 -8.45 0.81 1.78
N MET A 146 -8.71 1.95 2.42
CA MET A 146 -8.90 3.21 1.71
C MET A 146 -7.69 3.56 0.86
N GLU A 147 -6.50 3.26 1.39
CA GLU A 147 -5.19 3.48 0.76
C GLU A 147 -4.76 2.35 -0.19
N SER A 148 -5.66 1.46 -0.56
CA SER A 148 -5.32 0.31 -1.39
C SER A 148 -5.32 0.62 -2.88
N ARG A 149 -4.44 -0.06 -3.62
CA ARG A 149 -4.31 0.01 -5.09
C ARG A 149 -4.16 -1.39 -5.66
N LEU A 150 -4.97 -1.72 -6.67
CA LEU A 150 -4.86 -2.99 -7.38
C LEU A 150 -3.56 -3.04 -8.18
N LEU A 151 -2.77 -4.10 -8.00
CA LEU A 151 -1.58 -4.36 -8.82
C LEU A 151 -1.90 -5.27 -10.00
N VAL A 152 -2.52 -6.42 -9.74
CA VAL A 152 -2.88 -7.41 -10.77
C VAL A 152 -3.98 -8.36 -10.29
N GLY A 153 -4.67 -8.98 -11.24
CA GLY A 153 -5.67 -10.02 -10.98
C GLY A 153 -7.10 -9.52 -11.13
N ARG A 154 -8.03 -10.09 -10.38
CA ARG A 154 -9.46 -9.84 -10.54
C ARG A 154 -9.91 -8.46 -10.07
N GLU A 155 -10.24 -7.59 -11.02
CA GLU A 155 -10.76 -6.24 -10.74
C GLU A 155 -12.09 -6.25 -9.99
N ASP A 156 -12.93 -7.24 -10.24
CA ASP A 156 -14.25 -7.33 -9.63
C ASP A 156 -14.19 -7.66 -8.13
N LEU A 157 -13.20 -8.45 -7.69
CA LEU A 157 -12.93 -8.70 -6.27
C LEU A 157 -12.47 -7.42 -5.57
N TYR A 158 -11.53 -6.69 -6.17
CA TYR A 158 -11.04 -5.42 -5.63
C TYR A 158 -12.15 -4.35 -5.56
N SER A 159 -12.90 -4.19 -6.65
CA SER A 159 -14.02 -3.23 -6.72
C SER A 159 -15.12 -3.57 -5.70
N SER A 160 -15.48 -4.86 -5.58
CA SER A 160 -16.44 -5.33 -4.57
C SER A 160 -15.95 -5.07 -3.14
N MET A 161 -14.65 -5.25 -2.88
CA MET A 161 -14.03 -4.93 -1.60
C MET A 161 -14.12 -3.43 -1.30
N LYS A 162 -13.73 -2.54 -2.22
CA LYS A 162 -13.82 -1.07 -2.05
C LYS A 162 -15.26 -0.62 -1.81
N ILE A 163 -16.22 -1.09 -2.61
CA ILE A 163 -17.64 -0.73 -2.48
C ILE A 163 -18.21 -1.19 -1.13
N LYS A 164 -17.90 -2.43 -0.71
CA LYS A 164 -18.49 -3.00 0.50
C LYS A 164 -17.85 -2.51 1.80
N THR A 165 -16.67 -1.90 1.73
CA THR A 165 -15.96 -1.29 2.87
C THR A 165 -16.03 0.25 2.89
N GLY A 166 -16.64 0.83 1.86
CA GLY A 166 -16.83 2.28 1.72
C GLY A 166 -17.79 2.89 2.76
N PRO A 167 -17.83 4.24 2.84
CA PRO A 167 -18.58 5.00 3.85
C PRO A 167 -20.10 4.73 3.85
N ASN A 168 -20.65 4.32 2.71
CA ASN A 168 -22.06 3.96 2.57
C ASN A 168 -22.44 2.64 3.25
N LYS A 169 -21.45 1.82 3.63
CA LYS A 169 -21.67 0.47 4.18
C LYS A 169 -21.18 0.33 5.61
N ILE A 170 -19.99 0.84 5.90
CA ILE A 170 -19.35 0.75 7.22
C ILE A 170 -18.72 2.09 7.54
N TRP A 171 -18.58 2.40 8.83
CA TRP A 171 -17.92 3.63 9.29
C TRP A 171 -18.38 4.88 8.52
N LYS A 172 -19.66 5.24 8.66
CA LYS A 172 -20.20 6.50 8.12
C LYS A 172 -19.30 7.66 8.57
N THR A 173 -19.20 8.70 7.74
CA THR A 173 -18.23 9.79 7.90
C THR A 173 -18.11 10.31 9.33
N ARG A 174 -19.24 10.62 9.99
CA ARG A 174 -19.24 11.12 11.37
C ARG A 174 -18.55 10.15 12.35
N LYS A 175 -18.94 8.88 12.33
CA LYS A 175 -18.37 7.85 13.22
C LYS A 175 -16.89 7.65 12.94
N PHE A 176 -16.50 7.67 11.66
CA PHE A 176 -15.10 7.56 11.26
C PHE A 176 -14.27 8.74 11.78
N PHE A 177 -14.76 9.97 11.60
CA PHE A 177 -14.12 11.18 12.10
C PHE A 177 -13.93 11.14 13.62
N GLU A 178 -15.02 10.90 14.37
CA GLU A 178 -14.97 10.83 15.84
C GLU A 178 -13.93 9.80 16.33
N SER A 179 -13.84 8.66 15.64
CA SER A 179 -12.89 7.60 15.99
C SER A 179 -11.45 7.93 15.60
N LYS A 180 -11.20 8.52 14.43
CA LYS A 180 -9.84 8.98 14.03
C LYS A 180 -9.36 10.13 14.89
N HIS A 181 -10.25 11.04 15.28
CA HIS A 181 -9.94 12.13 16.19
C HIS A 181 -9.55 11.60 17.59
N ALA A 182 -10.29 10.62 18.12
CA ALA A 182 -9.91 9.96 19.37
C ALA A 182 -8.55 9.24 19.28
N GLU A 183 -8.26 8.57 18.16
CA GLU A 183 -6.94 7.96 17.90
C GLU A 183 -5.82 9.01 17.89
N GLN A 184 -6.05 10.16 17.26
CA GLN A 184 -5.10 11.28 17.22
C GLN A 184 -4.81 11.82 18.62
N ILE A 185 -5.84 12.12 19.43
CA ILE A 185 -5.67 12.59 20.81
C ILE A 185 -4.83 11.59 21.61
N LYS A 186 -5.18 10.29 21.54
CA LYS A 186 -4.45 9.24 22.26
C LYS A 186 -3.00 9.11 21.80
N ARG A 187 -2.73 9.29 20.50
CA ARG A 187 -1.37 9.30 19.97
C ARG A 187 -0.59 10.52 20.48
N HIS A 188 -1.15 11.71 20.41
CA HIS A 188 -0.51 12.94 20.88
C HIS A 188 -0.16 12.89 22.37
N GLN A 189 -1.04 12.30 23.19
CA GLN A 189 -0.78 12.11 24.63
C GLN A 189 0.51 11.33 24.91
N ARG A 190 0.90 10.37 24.06
CA ARG A 190 2.16 9.61 24.22
C ARG A 190 3.41 10.48 24.07
N PHE A 191 3.29 11.66 23.47
CA PHE A 191 4.39 12.60 23.23
C PHE A 191 4.33 13.84 24.14
N ASN A 192 3.26 13.99 24.93
CA ASN A 192 3.07 15.13 25.83
C ASN A 192 3.50 14.84 27.29
N ASP A 193 3.77 13.58 27.64
CA ASP A 193 4.00 13.13 29.03
C ASP A 193 5.46 12.72 29.33
N THR A 194 6.47 13.23 28.61
CA THR A 194 7.87 12.87 28.90
C THR A 194 8.83 14.04 28.89
N ASP A 195 9.51 14.22 30.03
CA ASP A 195 10.76 15.00 30.20
C ASP A 195 11.93 14.50 29.32
N HIS A 196 11.67 13.51 28.45
CA HIS A 196 12.63 12.79 27.60
C HIS A 196 12.34 12.90 26.11
N ASN A 197 11.44 13.80 25.68
CA ASN A 197 11.19 14.05 24.25
C ASN A 197 12.32 14.94 23.67
N LEU A 198 13.55 14.42 23.66
CA LEU A 198 14.77 15.12 23.26
C LEU A 198 14.73 15.55 21.78
N GLU A 199 13.97 14.84 20.94
CA GLU A 199 13.81 15.15 19.52
C GLU A 199 12.35 14.93 19.06
N PRO A 200 11.84 15.76 18.13
CA PRO A 200 10.49 15.65 17.62
C PRO A 200 10.30 14.39 16.77
N ASN A 201 9.24 13.62 17.04
CA ASN A 201 8.85 12.51 16.18
C ASN A 201 8.10 13.02 14.93
N ILE A 202 8.78 13.09 13.80
CA ILE A 202 8.22 13.62 12.53
C ILE A 202 7.04 12.80 11.96
N LYS A 203 6.86 11.54 12.41
CA LYS A 203 5.81 10.66 11.92
C LYS A 203 4.58 10.71 12.82
N GLU A 204 4.76 10.43 14.10
CA GLU A 204 3.68 10.18 15.07
C GLU A 204 3.47 11.34 16.06
N GLY A 205 4.35 12.33 16.11
CA GLY A 205 4.18 13.51 16.97
C GLY A 205 3.06 14.46 16.50
N PRO A 206 2.63 15.41 17.37
CA PRO A 206 1.75 16.50 16.97
C PRO A 206 2.36 17.34 15.84
N GLY A 207 1.56 17.61 14.80
CA GLY A 207 2.00 18.27 13.56
C GLY A 207 2.79 17.37 12.59
N GLY A 208 3.00 16.09 12.93
CA GLY A 208 3.76 15.14 12.11
C GLY A 208 2.97 14.58 10.92
N LEU A 209 3.62 13.71 10.14
CA LEU A 209 3.06 13.08 8.93
C LEU A 209 1.70 12.41 9.17
N ARG A 210 1.52 11.75 10.33
CA ARG A 210 0.27 11.08 10.66
C ARG A 210 -0.90 12.05 10.86
N ASP A 211 -0.67 13.29 11.27
CA ASP A 211 -1.73 14.31 11.34
C ASP A 211 -2.21 14.70 9.94
N ILE A 212 -1.28 14.88 9.00
CA ILE A 212 -1.58 15.17 7.59
C ILE A 212 -2.38 14.00 6.99
N GLN A 213 -1.93 12.76 7.23
CA GLN A 213 -2.65 11.56 6.79
C GLN A 213 -4.05 11.44 7.42
N MET A 214 -4.23 11.84 8.67
CA MET A 214 -5.53 11.85 9.33
C MET A 214 -6.50 12.78 8.61
N ILE A 215 -6.06 14.01 8.31
CA ILE A 215 -6.84 15.00 7.55
C ILE A 215 -7.21 14.43 6.19
N TYR A 216 -6.25 13.84 5.48
CA TYR A 216 -6.48 13.16 4.21
C TYR A 216 -7.58 12.11 4.34
N TRP A 217 -7.43 11.13 5.24
CA TRP A 217 -8.41 10.05 5.38
C TRP A 217 -9.82 10.56 5.69
N VAL A 218 -9.95 11.55 6.58
CA VAL A 218 -11.26 12.12 6.91
C VAL A 218 -11.87 12.80 5.69
N ALA A 219 -11.09 13.59 4.95
CA ALA A 219 -11.56 14.27 3.75
C ALA A 219 -11.95 13.27 2.66
N MET A 220 -11.07 12.33 2.33
CA MET A 220 -11.32 11.28 1.33
C MET A 220 -12.59 10.50 1.65
N ARG A 221 -12.78 10.13 2.93
CA ARG A 221 -13.97 9.39 3.34
C ARG A 221 -15.24 10.24 3.31
N ASN A 222 -15.15 11.53 3.63
CA ASN A 222 -16.29 12.45 3.58
C ASN A 222 -16.77 12.68 2.14
N PHE A 223 -15.86 13.00 1.24
CA PHE A 223 -16.17 13.35 -0.15
C PHE A 223 -16.24 12.14 -1.08
N SER A 224 -15.84 10.95 -0.60
CA SER A 224 -15.80 9.71 -1.41
C SER A 224 -14.95 9.86 -2.67
N VAL A 225 -13.82 10.54 -2.53
CA VAL A 225 -12.82 10.74 -3.59
C VAL A 225 -11.63 9.79 -3.40
N GLU A 226 -10.81 9.63 -4.43
CA GLU A 226 -9.63 8.74 -4.41
C GLU A 226 -8.30 9.49 -4.42
N LYS A 227 -8.28 10.76 -4.86
CA LYS A 227 -7.09 11.60 -4.85
C LYS A 227 -7.29 12.92 -4.11
N LEU A 228 -6.19 13.51 -3.64
CA LEU A 228 -6.21 14.80 -2.93
C LEU A 228 -6.67 15.93 -3.85
N GLU A 229 -6.26 15.91 -5.12
CA GLU A 229 -6.60 16.93 -6.12
C GLU A 229 -8.12 17.00 -6.35
N ASP A 230 -8.84 15.90 -6.16
CA ASP A 230 -10.30 15.86 -6.28
C ASP A 230 -10.97 16.73 -5.20
N LEU A 231 -10.30 16.98 -4.06
CA LEU A 231 -10.83 17.84 -2.98
C LEU A 231 -10.84 19.32 -3.36
N VAL A 232 -10.01 19.74 -4.34
CA VAL A 232 -10.04 21.09 -4.90
C VAL A 232 -11.38 21.34 -5.61
N ALA A 233 -11.88 20.36 -6.37
CA ALA A 233 -13.18 20.44 -7.03
C ALA A 233 -14.36 20.52 -6.04
N HIS A 234 -14.16 20.09 -4.80
CA HIS A 234 -15.12 20.20 -3.71
C HIS A 234 -15.00 21.51 -2.89
N ASN A 235 -14.10 22.43 -3.27
CA ASN A 235 -13.75 23.62 -2.50
C ASN A 235 -13.34 23.32 -1.05
N PHE A 236 -12.82 22.11 -0.81
CA PHE A 236 -12.36 21.70 0.52
C PHE A 236 -10.89 22.06 0.74
N LEU A 237 -10.08 21.99 -0.31
CA LEU A 237 -8.70 22.46 -0.35
C LEU A 237 -8.53 23.51 -1.45
N THR A 238 -7.57 24.41 -1.23
CA THR A 238 -7.01 25.27 -2.28
C THR A 238 -6.07 24.47 -3.18
N GLN A 239 -5.70 25.05 -4.31
CA GLN A 239 -4.73 24.43 -5.21
C GLN A 239 -3.30 24.52 -4.64
N GLU A 240 -3.03 25.59 -3.89
CA GLU A 240 -1.83 25.82 -3.07
C GLU A 240 -1.86 25.00 -1.78
#